data_AF-A0A849VBL0-F1
#
_entry.id   AF-A0A849VBL0-F1
#
_cell.length_a   1.000
_cell.length_b   1.000
_cell.length_c   1.000
_cell.angle_alpha   90.00
_cell.angle_beta   90.00
_cell.angle_gamma   90.00
#
_symmetry.space_group_name_H-M   'P 1'
#
loop_
_entity.id
_entity.type
_entity.pdbx_description
1 polymer ?
#
loop_
_entity_poly.entity_id
_entity_poly.type
_entity_poly.pdbx_seq_one_letter_code
_entity_poly.pdbx_strand_id
1 'polypeptide(L)'
;MQQLNNHAIVSPQSVEDVEVILKSHWPEGWIPVSEFFEKFGIGRIDQNVIKSELGCVDVFKLVDVADLIWDRSNYGAADSAN
;
A
#
# COMPACT_ATOMS: atom_id res chain seq x y z
N MET A 1 -9.45 30.28 13.69
CA MET A 1 -9.46 29.77 12.31
C MET A 1 -8.73 28.44 12.29
N GLN A 2 -9.21 27.50 11.49
CA GLN A 2 -8.96 26.05 11.59
C GLN A 2 -7.48 25.70 11.38
N GLN A 3 -7.00 24.73 12.16
CA GLN A 3 -5.71 24.09 11.97
C GLN A 3 -5.76 23.25 10.68
N LEU A 4 -5.00 23.65 9.66
CA LEU A 4 -4.72 22.77 8.52
C LEU A 4 -3.79 21.66 9.02
N ASN A 5 -4.36 20.48 9.25
CA ASN A 5 -3.58 19.25 9.34
C ASN A 5 -2.96 19.00 7.96
N ASN A 6 -1.72 19.43 7.75
CA ASN A 6 -0.90 19.10 6.59
C ASN A 6 -0.63 17.58 6.58
N HIS A 7 -1.61 16.77 6.20
CA HIS A 7 -1.31 15.51 5.54
C HIS A 7 -0.74 15.90 4.18
N ALA A 8 0.59 15.90 4.07
CA ALA A 8 1.24 16.03 2.78
C ALA A 8 0.62 14.99 1.85
N ILE A 9 -0.10 15.43 0.82
CA ILE A 9 -0.64 14.54 -0.20
C ILE A 9 0.58 13.98 -0.92
N VAL A 10 0.98 12.76 -0.55
CA VAL A 10 2.05 12.08 -1.24
C VAL A 10 1.48 11.65 -2.59
N SER A 11 1.97 12.25 -3.68
CA SER A 11 1.62 11.89 -5.05
C SER A 11 2.76 11.04 -5.62
N PRO A 12 2.78 9.71 -5.37
CA PRO A 12 3.77 8.84 -5.98
C PRO A 12 3.64 8.93 -7.50
N GLN A 13 4.78 8.98 -8.20
CA GLN A 13 4.82 9.02 -9.67
C GLN A 13 5.13 7.64 -10.27
N SER A 14 5.63 6.72 -9.43
CA SER A 14 5.94 5.34 -9.81
C SER A 14 5.65 4.36 -8.67
N VAL A 15 5.60 3.07 -8.98
CA VAL A 15 5.55 1.99 -7.97
C VAL A 15 6.75 2.04 -7.00
N GLU A 16 7.92 2.46 -7.48
CA GLU A 16 9.12 2.65 -6.66
C GLU A 16 8.93 3.73 -5.58
N ASP A 17 8.15 4.78 -5.85
CA ASP A 17 7.83 5.79 -4.82
C ASP A 17 6.94 5.18 -3.72
N VAL A 18 5.98 4.34 -4.11
CA VAL A 18 5.13 3.59 -3.18
C VAL A 18 6.00 2.68 -2.31
N GLU A 19 6.97 1.98 -2.91
CA GLU A 19 7.93 1.18 -2.15
C GLU A 19 8.73 2.03 -1.15
N VAL A 20 9.24 3.20 -1.56
CA VAL A 20 10.04 4.06 -0.66
C VAL A 20 9.21 4.54 0.53
N ILE A 21 7.94 4.87 0.31
CA ILE A 21 7.00 5.24 1.37
C ILE A 21 6.78 4.06 2.31
N LEU A 22 6.53 2.86 1.78
CA LEU A 22 6.37 1.65 2.59
C LEU A 22 7.68 1.30 3.34
N LYS A 23 8.85 1.50 2.74
CA LYS A 23 10.17 1.21 3.35
C LYS A 23 10.44 2.12 4.55
N SER A 24 9.85 3.32 4.56
CA SER A 24 9.93 4.23 5.71
C SER A 24 9.19 3.69 6.94
N HIS A 25 8.25 2.76 6.74
CA HIS A 25 7.54 2.05 7.81
C HIS A 25 8.09 0.65 8.09
N TRP A 26 8.51 -0.07 7.05
CA TRP A 26 9.05 -1.43 7.13
C TRP A 26 10.41 -1.52 6.41
N PRO A 27 11.51 -1.10 7.07
CA PRO A 27 12.82 -1.04 6.45
C PRO A 27 13.39 -2.42 6.09
N GLU A 28 12.91 -3.48 6.73
CA GLU A 28 13.33 -4.86 6.45
C GLU A 28 12.76 -5.41 5.14
N GLY A 29 11.81 -4.71 4.49
CA GLY A 29 11.19 -5.14 3.24
C GLY A 29 10.11 -6.20 3.37
N TRP A 30 9.75 -6.56 4.61
CA TRP A 30 8.67 -7.49 4.94
C TRP A 30 7.63 -6.78 5.80
N ILE A 31 6.36 -7.01 5.49
CA ILE A 31 5.24 -6.37 6.15
C ILE A 31 4.42 -7.47 6.85
N PRO A 32 4.36 -7.48 8.19
CA PRO A 32 3.47 -8.39 8.92
C PRO A 32 2.02 -8.11 8.53
N VAL A 33 1.30 -9.16 8.11
CA VAL A 33 -0.05 -9.03 7.53
C VAL A 33 -1.04 -8.46 8.54
N SER A 34 -0.95 -8.90 9.79
CA SER A 34 -1.75 -8.39 10.91
C SER A 34 -1.52 -6.90 11.15
N GLU A 35 -0.25 -6.46 11.15
CA GLU A 35 0.10 -5.05 11.34
C GLU A 35 -0.40 -4.19 10.19
N PHE A 36 -0.25 -4.65 8.95
CA PHE A 36 -0.73 -3.95 7.77
C PHE A 36 -2.24 -3.71 7.83
N PHE A 37 -3.03 -4.76 8.10
CA PHE A 37 -4.48 -4.65 8.15
C PHE A 37 -4.98 -3.80 9.31
N GLU A 38 -4.34 -3.89 10.48
CA GLU A 38 -4.68 -3.07 11.63
C GLU A 38 -4.38 -1.59 11.38
N LYS A 39 -3.17 -1.28 10.87
CA LYS A 39 -2.69 0.09 10.67
C LYS A 39 -3.52 0.86 9.66
N PHE A 40 -3.97 0.21 8.59
CA PHE A 40 -4.80 0.81 7.55
C PHE A 40 -6.31 0.62 7.79
N GLY A 41 -6.70 -0.03 8.89
CA GLY A 41 -8.11 -0.27 9.21
C GLY A 41 -8.84 -1.05 8.11
N ILE A 42 -8.16 -2.00 7.47
CA ILE A 42 -8.67 -2.69 6.29
C ILE A 42 -9.83 -3.60 6.68
N GLY A 43 -10.98 -3.44 6.01
CA GLY A 43 -12.17 -4.23 6.24
C GLY A 43 -11.96 -5.72 5.90
N ARG A 44 -12.75 -6.61 6.51
CA ARG A 44 -12.59 -8.07 6.35
C ARG A 44 -12.73 -8.54 4.89
N ILE A 45 -13.57 -7.86 4.10
CA ILE A 45 -13.74 -8.16 2.68
C ILE A 45 -12.45 -7.81 1.93
N ASP A 46 -11.93 -6.60 2.13
CA ASP A 46 -10.69 -6.14 1.50
C ASP A 46 -9.48 -6.99 1.93
N GLN A 47 -9.41 -7.41 3.20
CA GLN A 47 -8.39 -8.35 3.67
C GLN A 47 -8.41 -9.67 2.89
N ASN A 48 -9.60 -10.22 2.61
CA ASN A 48 -9.72 -11.45 1.83
C ASN A 48 -9.30 -11.24 0.37
N VAL A 49 -9.61 -10.08 -0.22
CA VAL A 49 -9.15 -9.72 -1.57
C VAL A 49 -7.62 -9.64 -1.59
N ILE A 50 -7.02 -8.90 -0.66
CA ILE A 50 -5.56 -8.75 -0.58
C ILE A 50 -4.88 -10.10 -0.38
N LYS A 51 -5.42 -10.97 0.49
CA LYS A 51 -4.91 -12.35 0.68
C LYS A 51 -5.11 -13.23 -0.56
N SER A 52 -6.13 -12.99 -1.36
CA SER A 52 -6.33 -13.74 -2.62
C SER A 52 -5.27 -13.36 -3.65
N GLU A 53 -4.81 -12.12 -3.66
CA GLU A 53 -3.86 -11.59 -4.65
C GLU A 53 -2.40 -11.84 -4.22
N LEU A 54 -2.07 -11.53 -2.96
CA LEU A 54 -0.72 -11.68 -2.41
C LEU A 54 -0.45 -13.05 -1.79
N GLY A 55 -1.49 -13.88 -1.69
CA GLY A 55 -1.44 -15.17 -1.00
C GLY A 55 -1.80 -15.09 0.48
N CYS A 56 -2.21 -16.24 1.02
CA CYS A 56 -2.55 -16.38 2.43
C CYS A 56 -1.28 -16.65 3.26
N VAL A 57 -0.46 -15.62 3.42
CA VAL A 57 0.80 -15.63 4.17
C VAL A 57 0.69 -14.81 5.47
N ASP A 58 1.64 -14.99 6.39
CA ASP A 58 1.74 -14.21 7.63
C ASP A 58 2.56 -12.92 7.46
N VAL A 59 3.38 -12.86 6.41
CA VAL A 59 4.21 -11.70 6.03
C VAL A 59 4.13 -11.47 4.53
N PHE A 60 3.83 -10.24 4.12
CA PHE A 60 3.92 -9.83 2.72
C PHE A 60 5.31 -9.29 2.40
N LYS A 61 5.75 -9.44 1.16
CA LYS A 61 6.88 -8.66 0.65
C LYS A 61 6.40 -7.25 0.35
N LEU A 62 7.25 -6.29 0.67
CA LEU A 62 6.95 -4.88 0.46
C LEU A 62 6.72 -4.55 -1.03
N VAL A 63 7.51 -5.15 -1.92
CA VAL A 63 7.36 -4.98 -3.38
C VAL A 63 5.97 -5.42 -3.84
N ASP A 64 5.54 -6.63 -3.45
CA ASP A 64 4.24 -7.16 -3.86
C ASP A 64 3.07 -6.28 -3.34
N VAL A 65 3.21 -5.70 -2.14
CA VAL A 65 2.23 -4.74 -1.59
C VAL A 65 2.25 -3.42 -2.35
N ALA A 66 3.44 -2.93 -2.72
CA ALA A 66 3.58 -1.71 -3.52
C ALA A 66 2.93 -1.87 -4.90
N ASP A 67 3.19 -3.00 -5.58
CA ASP A 67 2.57 -3.36 -6.86
C ASP A 67 1.05 -3.41 -6.73
N LEU A 68 0.53 -4.11 -5.70
CA LEU A 68 -0.92 -4.20 -5.48
C LEU A 68 -1.57 -2.82 -5.26
N ILE A 69 -0.92 -1.96 -4.46
CA ILE A 69 -1.39 -0.60 -4.21
C ILE A 69 -1.35 0.20 -5.52
N TRP A 70 -0.29 0.09 -6.30
CA TRP A 70 -0.14 0.80 -7.56
C TRP A 70 -1.21 0.40 -8.58
N ASP A 71 -1.36 -0.91 -8.83
CA ASP A 71 -2.32 -1.48 -9.80
C ASP A 71 -3.77 -1.16 -9.44
N ARG A 72 -4.11 -1.20 -8.15
CA ARG A 72 -5.47 -0.89 -7.67
C ARG A 72 -5.72 0.58 -7.38
N SER A 73 -4.69 1.43 -7.45
CA SER A 73 -4.85 2.86 -7.32
C SER A 73 -5.20 3.50 -8.66
N ASN A 74 -5.85 4.66 -8.61
CA ASN A 74 -6.07 5.50 -9.80
C ASN A 74 -4.76 5.93 -10.49
N TYR A 75 -3.60 5.74 -9.85
CA TYR A 75 -2.27 6.02 -10.41
C TYR A 75 -1.84 4.96 -11.44
N GLY A 76 -1.92 3.66 -11.12
CA GLY A 76 -1.59 2.59 -12.09
C GLY A 76 -2.58 2.48 -13.25
N ALA A 77 -3.86 2.79 -13.00
CA ALA A 77 -4.88 2.88 -14.05
C ALA A 77 -4.62 4.01 -15.05
N ALA A 78 -4.00 5.11 -14.62
CA ALA A 78 -3.63 6.23 -15.50
C ALA A 78 -2.39 5.90 -16.35
N ASP A 79 -1.45 5.11 -15.83
CA ASP A 79 -0.27 4.63 -16.56
C ASP A 79 -0.63 3.59 -17.63
N SER A 80 -1.57 2.68 -17.33
CA SER A 80 -2.07 1.66 -18.27
C SER A 80 -2.97 2.20 -19.39
N ALA A 81 -3.36 3.48 -19.33
CA ALA A 81 -4.25 4.12 -20.31
C ALA A 81 -3.49 4.92 -21.40
N ASN A 82 -2.15 4.84 -21.42
CA ASN A 82 -1.27 5.48 -22.40
C ASN A 82 -0.48 4.44 -23.20
#